data_AF-A0A819A0B7-F1
#
_entry.id   AF-A0A819A0B7-F1
#
_cell.length_a   1.000
_cell.length_b   1.000
_cell.length_c   1.000
_cell.angle_alpha   90.00
_cell.angle_beta   90.00
_cell.angle_gamma   90.00
#
_symmetry.space_group_name_H-M   'P 1'
#
loop_
_entity.id
_entity.type
_entity.pdbx_description
1 polymer ?
#
loop_
_entity_poly.entity_id
_entity_poly.type
_entity_poly.pdbx_seq_one_letter_code
_entity_poly.pdbx_strand_id
1 'polypeptide(L)'
;MTNPISLHLRQLTPVISYPVICPDYQLVFRDNNGMADIDSCPGTEFDGVVHLLPQEQIIRLDQIEGFYHRILVNVIDYQHQSHTVYVYKMNNTNEISSLPSERYLDIIVKGCEYHNVRPEYIDRLKREQPVIKRKKPIEFKSFTDITPNIFYSMEELVRHDGSDQTRQLWTSVNGKILEYAGLPANDHPDYELQKRFFAFFQPRYGGREMVFAMAKVLYEPLYKLPLNDEDMSDEHRAMIEDNFFDWVVKDTVQTSYWKPIGRLLCSKYP
;
A
#
# COMPACT_ATOMS: atom_id res chain seq x y z
N MET A 1 5.79 -8.95 -8.46
CA MET A 1 6.07 -8.71 -7.03
C MET A 1 7.32 -9.48 -6.65
N THR A 2 8.34 -8.86 -6.06
CA THR A 2 9.62 -9.53 -5.73
C THR A 2 9.84 -9.75 -4.24
N ASN A 3 9.15 -8.98 -3.38
CA ASN A 3 9.42 -8.96 -1.95
C ASN A 3 8.69 -10.09 -1.19
N PRO A 4 9.39 -10.97 -0.44
CA PRO A 4 8.76 -12.09 0.25
C PRO A 4 7.80 -11.67 1.38
N ILE A 5 8.07 -10.55 2.06
CA ILE A 5 7.16 -10.02 3.09
C ILE A 5 5.87 -9.52 2.44
N SER A 6 5.96 -8.82 1.30
CA SER A 6 4.78 -8.37 0.55
C SER A 6 3.92 -9.53 0.05
N LEU A 7 4.53 -10.65 -0.38
CA LEU A 7 3.84 -11.89 -0.73
C LEU A 7 3.15 -12.50 0.48
N HIS A 8 3.86 -12.66 1.60
CA HIS A 8 3.33 -13.21 2.84
C HIS A 8 2.12 -12.43 3.36
N LEU A 9 2.21 -11.09 3.39
CA LEU A 9 1.12 -10.22 3.84
C LEU A 9 -0.14 -10.30 2.96
N ARG A 10 0.02 -10.73 1.70
CA ARG A 10 -1.06 -11.00 0.76
C ARG A 10 -1.54 -12.46 0.78
N GLN A 11 -0.95 -13.28 1.64
CA GLN A 11 -1.17 -14.72 1.76
C GLN A 11 -0.85 -15.45 0.46
N LEU A 12 0.26 -15.05 -0.18
CA LEU A 12 0.86 -15.74 -1.32
C LEU A 12 2.12 -16.46 -0.83
N THR A 13 2.18 -17.76 -1.10
CA THR A 13 3.26 -18.66 -0.72
C THR A 13 3.72 -19.42 -1.96
N PRO A 14 4.73 -18.90 -2.69
CA PRO A 14 5.35 -19.61 -3.80
C PRO A 14 5.91 -20.98 -3.38
N VAL A 15 5.78 -21.97 -4.25
CA VAL A 15 6.42 -23.29 -4.12
C VAL A 15 7.93 -23.17 -4.35
N ILE A 16 8.30 -22.40 -5.37
CA ILE A 16 9.69 -22.04 -5.68
C ILE A 16 9.73 -20.59 -6.17
N SER A 17 10.86 -19.93 -5.91
CA SER A 17 11.16 -18.59 -6.43
C SER A 17 12.59 -18.53 -6.90
N TYR A 18 12.84 -17.96 -8.07
CA TYR A 18 14.18 -17.84 -8.63
C TYR A 18 14.32 -16.58 -9.50
N PRO A 19 15.52 -15.99 -9.56
CA PRO A 19 15.77 -14.78 -10.33
C PRO A 19 15.83 -15.10 -11.83
N VAL A 20 15.38 -14.15 -12.65
CA VAL A 20 15.36 -14.26 -14.12
C VAL A 20 15.68 -12.92 -14.77
N ILE A 21 16.01 -12.96 -16.06
CA ILE A 21 16.12 -11.82 -16.97
C ILE A 21 14.89 -11.83 -17.88
N CYS A 22 14.24 -10.67 -18.03
CA CYS A 22 13.15 -10.44 -18.96
C CYS A 22 13.67 -9.62 -20.16
N PRO A 23 14.03 -10.26 -21.28
CA PRO A 23 14.54 -9.58 -22.47
C PRO A 23 13.41 -8.87 -23.24
N ASP A 24 13.77 -7.82 -23.98
CA ASP A 24 12.88 -7.00 -24.83
C ASP A 24 11.75 -6.29 -24.07
N TYR A 25 11.92 -6.15 -22.75
CA TYR A 25 11.05 -5.38 -21.89
C TYR A 25 11.86 -4.47 -20.98
N GLN A 26 11.23 -3.35 -20.58
CA GLN A 26 11.74 -2.44 -19.56
C GLN A 26 10.73 -2.31 -18.41
N LEU A 27 11.25 -2.13 -17.20
CA LEU A 27 10.46 -1.76 -16.03
C LEU A 27 10.10 -0.27 -16.12
N VAL A 28 8.81 0.04 -15.97
CA VAL A 28 8.29 1.42 -15.95
C VAL A 28 7.43 1.64 -14.71
N PHE A 29 7.13 2.90 -14.40
CA PHE A 29 6.27 3.27 -13.27
C PHE A 29 5.16 4.21 -13.74
N ARG A 30 3.92 3.91 -13.33
CA ARG A 30 2.69 4.54 -13.83
C ARG A 30 1.72 4.84 -12.69
N ASP A 31 0.58 5.45 -13.02
CA ASP A 31 -0.42 5.97 -12.09
C ASP A 31 0.14 7.10 -11.19
N ASN A 32 -0.74 7.86 -10.56
CA ASN A 32 -0.39 8.91 -9.59
C ASN A 32 0.46 8.39 -8.42
N ASN A 33 0.51 7.07 -8.21
CA ASN A 33 1.27 6.43 -7.14
C ASN A 33 2.62 5.85 -7.59
N GLY A 34 2.96 5.90 -8.88
CA GLY A 34 4.23 5.36 -9.40
C GLY A 34 4.37 3.86 -9.20
N MET A 35 3.32 3.11 -9.55
CA MET A 35 3.26 1.65 -9.43
C MET A 35 3.97 0.98 -10.62
N ALA A 36 4.62 -0.15 -10.38
CA ALA A 36 5.42 -0.84 -11.39
C ALA A 36 4.54 -1.41 -12.51
N ASP A 37 5.01 -1.31 -13.75
CA ASP A 37 4.47 -1.92 -14.96
C ASP A 37 5.64 -2.29 -15.89
N ILE A 38 5.36 -2.97 -17.00
CA ILE A 38 6.38 -3.31 -18.01
C ILE A 38 5.98 -2.85 -19.39
N ASP A 39 6.92 -2.38 -20.20
CA ASP A 39 6.69 -2.08 -21.61
C ASP A 39 7.60 -2.89 -22.51
N SER A 40 7.09 -3.30 -23.67
CA SER A 40 7.94 -3.87 -24.71
C SER A 40 8.91 -2.80 -25.20
N CYS A 41 10.20 -3.12 -25.13
CA CYS A 41 11.27 -2.26 -25.54
C CYS A 41 12.42 -3.14 -26.06
N PRO A 42 12.40 -3.48 -27.36
CA PRO A 42 13.38 -4.38 -27.95
C PRO A 42 14.83 -3.93 -27.71
N GLY A 43 15.69 -4.89 -27.36
CA GLY A 43 17.10 -4.62 -27.04
C GLY A 43 17.35 -4.12 -25.63
N THR A 44 16.32 -4.02 -24.78
CA THR A 44 16.46 -3.77 -23.35
C THR A 44 16.20 -5.04 -22.53
N GLU A 45 16.57 -5.03 -21.26
CA GLU A 45 16.24 -6.09 -20.32
C GLU A 45 16.10 -5.54 -18.90
N PHE A 46 15.30 -6.25 -18.11
CA PHE A 46 15.29 -6.06 -16.67
C PHE A 46 15.29 -7.41 -15.93
N ASP A 47 15.86 -7.42 -14.73
CA ASP A 47 15.85 -8.62 -13.89
C ASP A 47 14.61 -8.63 -13.00
N GLY A 48 14.06 -9.83 -12.79
CA GLY A 48 12.89 -10.05 -11.96
C GLY A 48 12.99 -11.37 -11.20
N VAL A 49 11.87 -11.75 -10.60
CA VAL A 49 11.74 -13.02 -9.87
C VAL A 49 10.52 -13.75 -10.40
N VAL A 50 10.70 -15.01 -10.77
CA VAL A 50 9.60 -15.92 -11.10
C VAL A 50 9.17 -16.66 -9.84
N HIS A 51 7.86 -16.76 -9.65
CA HIS A 51 7.24 -17.52 -8.56
C HIS A 51 6.38 -18.63 -9.15
N LEU A 52 6.65 -19.88 -8.76
CA LEU A 52 5.72 -20.98 -9.03
C LEU A 52 4.63 -20.95 -7.96
N LEU A 53 3.39 -20.71 -8.38
CA LEU A 53 2.23 -20.64 -7.49
C LEU A 53 1.24 -21.77 -7.82
N PRO A 54 0.60 -22.37 -6.80
CA PRO A 54 -0.57 -23.20 -7.01
C PRO A 54 -1.70 -22.41 -7.70
N GLN A 55 -2.57 -23.11 -8.44
CA GLN A 55 -3.62 -22.48 -9.24
C GLN A 55 -4.55 -21.59 -8.41
N GLU A 56 -4.90 -22.02 -7.19
CA GLU A 56 -5.72 -21.25 -6.25
C GLU A 56 -5.07 -19.93 -5.84
N GLN A 57 -3.73 -19.89 -5.76
CA GLN A 57 -2.99 -18.67 -5.45
C GLN A 57 -2.86 -17.75 -6.66
N ILE A 58 -2.83 -18.30 -7.88
CA ILE A 58 -2.92 -17.49 -9.11
C ILE A 58 -4.28 -16.78 -9.18
N ILE A 59 -5.39 -17.47 -8.90
CA ILE A 59 -6.72 -16.86 -8.85
C ILE A 59 -6.78 -15.74 -7.81
N ARG A 60 -6.17 -15.95 -6.64
CA ARG A 60 -6.06 -14.92 -5.61
C ARG A 60 -5.20 -13.74 -6.08
N LEU A 61 -4.09 -13.99 -6.75
CA LEU A 61 -3.22 -12.95 -7.29
C LEU A 61 -3.96 -12.12 -8.36
N ASP A 62 -4.78 -12.76 -9.22
CA ASP A 62 -5.63 -12.06 -10.17
C ASP A 62 -6.62 -11.09 -9.48
N GLN A 63 -7.16 -11.47 -8.31
CA GLN A 63 -8.04 -10.60 -7.53
C GLN A 63 -7.29 -9.42 -6.90
N ILE A 64 -6.03 -9.63 -6.48
CA ILE A 64 -5.18 -8.59 -5.91
C ILE A 64 -4.76 -7.57 -6.98
N GLU A 65 -4.38 -8.06 -8.16
CA GLU A 65 -3.86 -7.26 -9.27
C GLU A 65 -4.98 -6.77 -10.20
N GLY A 66 -6.19 -6.51 -9.69
CA GLY A 66 -7.39 -6.26 -10.51
C GLY A 66 -7.33 -5.08 -11.50
N PHE A 67 -6.31 -4.23 -11.43
CA PHE A 67 -6.03 -3.15 -12.39
C PHE A 67 -5.09 -3.56 -13.55
N TYR A 68 -4.58 -4.78 -13.48
CA TYR A 68 -3.66 -5.38 -14.44
C TYR A 68 -4.33 -6.57 -15.14
N HIS A 69 -3.79 -6.96 -16.29
CA HIS A 69 -4.08 -8.22 -16.95
C HIS A 69 -2.80 -9.03 -17.09
N ARG A 70 -2.96 -10.36 -17.18
CA ARG A 70 -1.82 -11.25 -17.42
C ARG A 70 -1.45 -11.25 -18.90
N ILE A 71 -0.16 -11.15 -19.18
CA ILE A 71 0.43 -11.45 -20.48
C ILE A 71 1.48 -12.55 -20.32
N LEU A 72 1.76 -13.26 -21.41
CA LEU A 72 2.85 -14.23 -21.47
C LEU A 72 4.11 -13.54 -21.97
N VAL A 73 5.21 -13.75 -21.26
CA VAL A 73 6.54 -13.29 -21.66
C VAL A 73 7.54 -14.44 -21.54
N ASN A 74 8.56 -14.41 -22.40
CA ASN A 74 9.68 -15.32 -22.29
C ASN A 74 10.75 -14.69 -21.40
N VAL A 75 11.24 -15.44 -20.43
CA VAL A 75 12.29 -15.03 -19.51
C VAL A 75 13.41 -16.06 -19.51
N ILE A 76 14.60 -15.65 -19.10
CA ILE A 76 15.79 -16.49 -19.05
C ILE A 76 16.25 -16.55 -17.59
N ASP A 77 16.34 -17.74 -17.00
CA ASP A 77 16.91 -17.87 -15.66
C ASP A 77 18.44 -17.75 -15.68
N TYR A 78 19.05 -17.67 -14.49
CA TYR A 78 20.51 -17.53 -14.38
C TYR A 78 21.29 -18.82 -14.70
N GLN A 79 20.60 -19.90 -15.06
CA GLN A 79 21.18 -21.13 -15.60
C GLN A 79 21.04 -21.17 -17.14
N HIS A 80 20.62 -20.05 -17.75
CA HIS A 80 20.40 -19.89 -19.18
C HIS A 80 19.26 -20.73 -19.76
N GLN A 81 18.31 -21.17 -18.93
CA GLN A 81 17.11 -21.85 -19.40
C GLN A 81 16.00 -20.83 -19.67
N SER A 82 15.32 -21.01 -20.81
CA SER A 82 14.17 -20.19 -21.20
C SER A 82 12.88 -20.73 -20.59
N HIS A 83 12.05 -19.83 -20.07
CA HIS A 83 10.75 -20.13 -19.49
C HIS A 83 9.70 -19.17 -20.05
N THR A 84 8.49 -19.65 -20.30
CA THR A 84 7.34 -18.80 -20.60
C THR A 84 6.52 -18.62 -19.31
N VAL A 85 6.36 -17.37 -18.87
CA VAL A 85 5.75 -17.04 -17.58
C VAL A 85 4.65 -16.00 -17.74
N TYR A 86 3.73 -15.96 -16.76
CA TYR A 86 2.78 -14.86 -16.64
C TYR A 86 3.41 -13.66 -15.95
N VAL A 87 3.16 -12.48 -16.50
CA VAL A 87 3.44 -11.18 -15.86
C VAL A 87 2.19 -10.31 -15.91
N TYR A 88 2.05 -9.42 -14.95
CA TYR A 88 0.91 -8.50 -14.86
C TYR A 88 1.29 -7.18 -15.53
N LYS A 89 0.48 -6.76 -16.52
CA LYS A 89 0.61 -5.48 -17.22
C LYS A 89 -0.63 -4.61 -16.97
N MET A 90 -0.44 -3.32 -16.72
CA MET A 90 -1.56 -2.41 -16.47
C MET A 90 -2.51 -2.34 -17.67
N ASN A 91 -3.82 -2.26 -17.39
CA ASN A 91 -4.85 -2.20 -18.44
C ASN A 91 -4.85 -0.88 -19.23
N ASN A 92 -4.38 0.21 -18.64
CA ASN A 92 -4.39 1.54 -19.25
C ASN A 92 -2.97 2.10 -19.37
N THR A 93 -2.36 1.96 -20.54
CA THR A 93 -0.99 2.45 -20.80
C THR A 93 -0.93 3.94 -21.12
N ASN A 94 -2.08 4.63 -21.25
CA ASN A 94 -2.13 6.08 -21.48
C ASN A 94 -1.85 6.90 -20.22
N GLU A 95 -1.61 6.24 -19.09
CA GLU A 95 -1.24 6.91 -17.84
C GLU A 95 0.17 7.50 -17.93
N ILE A 96 0.27 8.75 -17.48
CA ILE A 96 1.49 9.53 -17.44
C ILE A 96 2.53 8.78 -16.61
N SER A 97 3.76 8.66 -17.14
CA SER A 97 4.89 8.12 -16.38
C SER A 97 5.03 8.89 -15.05
N SER A 98 5.08 8.16 -13.96
CA SER A 98 5.15 8.72 -12.61
C SER A 98 6.31 8.12 -11.86
N LEU A 99 6.86 8.88 -10.92
CA LEU A 99 7.96 8.42 -10.09
C LEU A 99 7.44 7.47 -9.01
N PRO A 100 8.08 6.30 -8.80
CA PRO A 100 7.79 5.49 -7.63
C PRO A 100 8.17 6.24 -6.35
N SER A 101 7.45 5.97 -5.27
CA SER A 101 7.96 6.36 -3.94
C SER A 101 9.26 5.60 -3.63
N GLU A 102 10.16 6.23 -2.88
CA GLU A 102 11.40 5.61 -2.42
C GLU A 102 11.10 4.36 -1.57
N ARG A 103 10.00 4.38 -0.79
CA ARG A 103 9.48 3.20 -0.10
C ARG A 103 9.21 2.04 -1.06
N TYR A 104 8.50 2.31 -2.15
CA TYR A 104 8.13 1.28 -3.10
C TYR A 104 9.35 0.70 -3.83
N LEU A 105 10.31 1.54 -4.21
CA LEU A 105 11.56 1.07 -4.80
C LEU A 105 12.36 0.19 -3.84
N ASP A 106 12.46 0.59 -2.56
CA ASP A 106 13.14 -0.21 -1.54
C ASP A 106 12.50 -1.59 -1.33
N ILE A 107 11.17 -1.69 -1.43
CA ILE A 107 10.46 -2.97 -1.37
C ILE A 107 10.94 -3.88 -2.52
N ILE A 108 10.98 -3.35 -3.74
CA ILE A 108 11.43 -4.08 -4.94
C ILE A 108 12.87 -4.54 -4.76
N VAL A 109 13.76 -3.61 -4.40
CA VAL A 109 15.19 -3.85 -4.16
C VAL A 109 15.41 -4.94 -3.12
N LYS A 110 14.77 -4.85 -1.95
CA LYS A 110 14.91 -5.89 -0.91
C LYS A 110 14.41 -7.25 -1.37
N GLY A 111 13.40 -7.29 -2.23
CA GLY A 111 12.94 -8.52 -2.86
C GLY A 111 13.97 -9.12 -3.80
N CYS A 112 14.58 -8.28 -4.65
CA CYS A 112 15.66 -8.67 -5.55
C CYS A 112 16.89 -9.17 -4.77
N GLU A 113 17.29 -8.48 -3.70
CA GLU A 113 18.37 -8.90 -2.80
C GLU A 113 18.08 -10.26 -2.16
N TYR A 114 16.86 -10.46 -1.64
CA TYR A 114 16.45 -11.72 -1.02
C TYR A 114 16.52 -12.91 -1.98
N HIS A 115 16.18 -12.70 -3.26
CA HIS A 115 16.19 -13.74 -4.29
C HIS A 115 17.51 -13.84 -5.05
N ASN A 116 18.57 -13.16 -4.61
CA ASN A 116 19.88 -13.15 -5.26
C ASN A 116 19.84 -12.72 -6.73
N VAL A 117 19.00 -11.73 -7.06
CA VAL A 117 19.08 -11.02 -8.35
C VAL A 117 20.48 -10.39 -8.50
N ARG A 118 20.98 -10.33 -9.74
CA ARG A 118 22.31 -9.80 -10.08
C ARG A 118 22.60 -8.47 -9.36
N PRO A 119 23.71 -8.36 -8.59
CA PRO A 119 24.07 -7.12 -7.89
C PRO A 119 24.16 -5.92 -8.83
N GLU A 120 24.66 -6.10 -10.06
CA GLU A 120 24.80 -5.03 -11.04
C GLU A 120 23.44 -4.43 -11.43
N TYR A 121 22.39 -5.25 -11.53
CA TYR A 121 21.03 -4.79 -11.79
C TYR A 121 20.48 -4.01 -10.59
N ILE A 122 20.69 -4.52 -9.37
CA ILE A 122 20.22 -3.88 -8.13
C ILE A 122 20.90 -2.51 -7.96
N ASP A 123 22.22 -2.44 -8.18
CA ASP A 123 22.98 -1.19 -8.07
C ASP A 123 22.58 -0.17 -9.13
N ARG A 124 22.31 -0.64 -10.37
CA ARG A 124 21.74 0.20 -11.42
C ARG A 124 20.39 0.76 -11.01
N LEU A 125 19.49 -0.09 -10.51
CA LEU A 125 18.15 0.32 -10.06
C LEU A 125 18.22 1.36 -8.94
N LYS A 126 19.07 1.16 -7.93
CA LYS A 126 19.27 2.12 -6.82
C LYS A 126 19.83 3.47 -7.27
N ARG A 127 20.72 3.48 -8.27
CA ARG A 127 21.43 4.67 -8.74
C ARG A 127 20.64 5.48 -9.76
N GLU A 128 19.99 4.79 -10.70
CA GLU A 128 19.45 5.40 -11.91
C GLU A 128 17.93 5.62 -11.86
N GLN A 129 17.18 4.90 -11.00
CA GLN A 129 15.74 5.08 -10.91
C GLN A 129 15.39 6.30 -10.05
N PRO A 130 14.81 7.38 -10.63
CA PRO A 130 14.32 8.50 -9.84
C PRO A 130 13.14 8.07 -8.96
N VAL A 131 13.04 8.69 -7.79
CA VAL A 131 12.01 8.40 -6.77
C VAL A 131 11.44 9.67 -6.13
N ILE A 132 10.21 9.58 -5.64
CA ILE A 132 9.67 10.53 -4.66
C ILE A 132 10.25 10.15 -3.29
N LYS A 133 11.05 11.06 -2.71
CA LYS A 133 11.73 10.83 -1.44
C LYS A 133 10.73 10.66 -0.29
N ARG A 134 11.08 9.80 0.67
CA ARG A 134 10.30 9.70 1.91
C ARG A 134 10.30 11.04 2.64
N LYS A 135 9.15 11.38 3.21
CA LYS A 135 9.05 12.45 4.21
C LYS A 135 9.89 12.08 5.43
N LYS A 136 10.56 13.07 6.00
CA LYS A 136 11.19 12.95 7.32
C LYS A 136 10.12 13.00 8.40
N PRO A 137 10.38 12.46 9.61
CA PRO A 137 9.41 12.49 10.71
C PRO A 137 8.86 13.88 11.04
N ILE A 138 9.68 14.93 10.90
CA ILE A 138 9.27 16.33 11.13
C ILE A 138 8.25 16.86 10.08
N GLU A 139 8.15 16.20 8.94
CA GLU A 139 7.23 16.54 7.84
C GLU A 139 5.93 15.73 7.90
N PHE A 140 5.82 14.78 8.84
CA PHE A 140 4.61 13.97 9.00
C PHE A 140 3.44 14.85 9.45
N LYS A 141 2.35 14.75 8.71
CA LYS A 141 1.08 15.38 9.07
C LYS A 141 0.41 14.57 10.18
N SER A 142 -0.30 15.27 11.04
CA SER A 142 -1.06 14.70 12.15
C SER A 142 -2.40 15.42 12.21
N PHE A 143 -3.44 14.74 12.68
CA PHE A 143 -4.69 15.41 13.00
C PHE A 143 -4.52 16.25 14.27
N THR A 144 -4.65 17.57 14.18
CA THR A 144 -4.36 18.52 15.27
C THR A 144 -5.61 19.06 15.97
N ASP A 145 -6.73 19.14 15.26
CA ASP A 145 -7.97 19.76 15.77
C ASP A 145 -8.79 18.81 16.66
N ILE A 146 -8.09 18.13 17.58
CA ILE A 146 -8.68 17.18 18.52
C ILE A 146 -9.18 17.95 19.74
N THR A 147 -10.43 17.74 20.11
CA THR A 147 -10.99 18.36 21.32
C THR A 147 -10.22 17.88 22.55
N PRO A 148 -9.58 18.78 23.32
CA PRO A 148 -8.84 18.39 24.51
C PRO A 148 -9.74 17.73 25.56
N ASN A 149 -9.18 16.79 26.31
CA ASN A 149 -9.86 16.10 27.42
C ASN A 149 -11.11 15.28 27.05
N ILE A 150 -11.37 15.03 25.76
CA ILE A 150 -12.38 14.08 25.32
C ILE A 150 -11.69 12.75 25.02
N PHE A 151 -12.08 11.73 25.78
CA PHE A 151 -11.57 10.38 25.66
C PHE A 151 -12.73 9.40 25.47
N TYR A 152 -12.51 8.41 24.61
CA TYR A 152 -13.44 7.31 24.40
C TYR A 152 -12.73 5.99 24.63
N SER A 153 -13.45 5.04 25.20
CA SER A 153 -12.99 3.66 25.36
C SER A 153 -12.94 2.91 24.02
N MET A 154 -12.20 1.80 23.97
CA MET A 154 -12.26 0.88 22.83
C MET A 154 -13.67 0.30 22.63
N GLU A 155 -14.42 0.07 23.70
CA GLU A 155 -15.81 -0.42 23.62
C GLU A 155 -16.73 0.58 22.94
N GLU A 156 -16.55 1.87 23.21
CA GLU A 156 -17.26 2.94 22.51
C GLU A 156 -16.84 3.00 21.05
N LEU A 157 -15.54 2.92 20.73
CA LEU A 157 -15.09 2.91 19.35
C LEU A 157 -15.73 1.77 18.54
N VAL A 158 -15.76 0.54 19.08
CA VAL A 158 -16.36 -0.64 18.39
C VAL A 158 -17.85 -0.45 18.09
N ARG A 159 -18.59 0.30 18.92
CA ARG A 159 -20.02 0.60 18.71
C ARG A 159 -20.30 1.48 17.49
N HIS A 160 -19.26 2.09 16.92
CA HIS A 160 -19.30 3.00 15.78
C HIS A 160 -18.62 2.39 14.53
N ASP A 161 -18.82 1.09 14.30
CA ASP A 161 -18.26 0.35 13.15
C ASP A 161 -18.96 0.62 11.80
N GLY A 162 -20.01 1.44 11.82
CA GLY A 162 -20.83 1.77 10.65
C GLY A 162 -21.85 0.70 10.24
N SER A 163 -22.06 -0.35 11.05
CA SER A 163 -23.12 -1.34 10.81
C SER A 163 -24.51 -0.82 11.19
N ASP A 164 -24.58 0.04 12.21
CA ASP A 164 -25.79 0.73 12.65
C ASP A 164 -25.89 2.10 11.96
N GLN A 165 -26.88 2.27 11.08
CA GLN A 165 -27.11 3.52 10.35
C GLN A 165 -27.49 4.71 11.25
N THR A 166 -27.85 4.47 12.51
CA THR A 166 -28.17 5.52 13.47
C THR A 166 -26.92 6.12 14.13
N ARG A 167 -25.75 5.51 13.93
CA ARG A 167 -24.47 5.96 14.50
C ARG A 167 -23.50 6.38 13.40
N GLN A 168 -22.73 7.43 13.67
CA GLN A 168 -21.63 7.81 12.79
C GLN A 168 -20.55 6.72 12.80
N LEU A 169 -19.95 6.49 11.63
CA LEU A 169 -18.77 5.63 11.50
C LEU A 169 -17.58 6.34 12.16
N TRP A 170 -16.94 5.67 13.10
CA TRP A 170 -15.69 6.11 13.70
C TRP A 170 -14.55 5.19 13.33
N THR A 171 -13.34 5.72 13.43
CA THR A 171 -12.10 4.96 13.38
C THR A 171 -11.08 5.63 14.30
N SER A 172 -10.04 4.91 14.69
CA SER A 172 -8.91 5.51 15.37
C SER A 172 -7.64 5.35 14.56
N VAL A 173 -6.84 6.41 14.54
CA VAL A 173 -5.50 6.41 13.95
C VAL A 173 -4.54 7.03 14.94
N ASN A 174 -3.56 6.23 15.40
CA ASN A 174 -2.53 6.67 16.33
C ASN A 174 -3.13 7.27 17.62
N GLY A 175 -4.17 6.60 18.13
CA GLY A 175 -4.89 7.00 19.34
C GLY A 175 -5.86 8.18 19.17
N LYS A 176 -6.06 8.68 17.94
CA LYS A 176 -6.96 9.80 17.63
C LYS A 176 -8.22 9.27 16.99
N ILE A 177 -9.38 9.61 17.55
CA ILE A 177 -10.66 9.16 17.03
C ILE A 177 -11.16 10.16 16.00
N LEU A 178 -11.46 9.63 14.82
CA LEU A 178 -11.98 10.36 13.68
C LEU A 178 -13.40 9.88 13.39
N GLU A 179 -14.30 10.83 13.27
CA GLU A 179 -15.69 10.63 12.87
C GLU A 179 -15.85 10.91 11.38
N TYR A 180 -16.49 10.00 10.67
CA TYR A 180 -16.88 10.20 9.28
C TYR A 180 -18.13 11.08 9.19
N ALA A 181 -18.02 12.20 8.48
CA ALA A 181 -19.10 13.18 8.29
C ALA A 181 -20.29 12.64 7.45
N GLY A 182 -20.15 11.45 6.87
CA GLY A 182 -21.15 10.83 6.01
C GLY A 182 -20.89 11.08 4.53
N LEU A 183 -21.74 10.46 3.70
CA LEU A 183 -21.72 10.69 2.26
C LEU A 183 -22.22 12.12 1.96
N PRO A 184 -21.59 12.85 1.04
CA PRO A 184 -22.13 14.12 0.58
C PRO A 184 -23.46 13.90 -0.17
N ALA A 185 -24.14 14.99 -0.53
CA ALA A 185 -25.33 14.90 -1.38
C ALA A 185 -25.01 14.21 -2.72
N ASN A 186 -26.00 13.52 -3.31
CA ASN A 186 -25.82 12.70 -4.52
C ASN A 186 -25.31 13.50 -5.74
N ASP A 187 -25.52 14.82 -5.76
CA ASP A 187 -25.08 15.75 -6.79
C ASP A 187 -23.68 16.33 -6.53
N HIS A 188 -23.08 16.04 -5.38
CA HIS A 188 -21.72 16.47 -5.05
C HIS A 188 -20.68 15.73 -5.93
N PRO A 189 -19.66 16.40 -6.46
CA PRO A 189 -18.66 15.79 -7.34
C PRO A 189 -17.94 14.58 -6.72
N ASP A 190 -17.79 14.57 -5.39
CA ASP A 190 -17.11 13.48 -4.68
C ASP A 190 -18.02 12.31 -4.29
N TYR A 191 -19.34 12.37 -4.53
CA TYR A 191 -20.28 11.37 -3.99
C TYR A 191 -19.89 9.93 -4.34
N GLU A 192 -19.62 9.64 -5.62
CA GLU A 192 -19.24 8.29 -6.04
C GLU A 192 -17.86 7.86 -5.51
N LEU A 193 -16.93 8.80 -5.37
CA LEU A 193 -15.62 8.53 -4.76
C LEU A 193 -15.78 8.19 -3.28
N GLN A 194 -16.54 8.99 -2.53
CA GLN A 194 -16.80 8.79 -1.10
C GLN A 194 -17.61 7.52 -0.85
N LYS A 195 -18.58 7.20 -1.70
CA LYS A 195 -19.35 5.95 -1.62
C LYS A 195 -18.46 4.72 -1.78
N ARG A 196 -17.54 4.73 -2.76
CA ARG A 196 -16.56 3.65 -2.95
C ARG A 196 -15.57 3.57 -1.79
N PHE A 197 -15.08 4.72 -1.33
CA PHE A 197 -14.20 4.80 -0.17
C PHE A 197 -14.87 4.23 1.07
N PHE A 198 -16.09 4.65 1.39
CA PHE A 198 -16.88 4.14 2.51
C PHE A 198 -17.07 2.62 2.44
N ALA A 199 -17.52 2.10 1.29
CA ALA A 199 -17.72 0.66 1.09
C ALA A 199 -16.43 -0.16 1.23
N PHE A 200 -15.28 0.42 0.88
CA PHE A 200 -13.97 -0.21 1.10
C PHE A 200 -13.53 -0.13 2.57
N PHE A 201 -13.69 1.06 3.17
CA PHE A 201 -13.11 1.43 4.45
C PHE A 201 -13.89 0.85 5.63
N GLN A 202 -15.21 1.01 5.64
CA GLN A 202 -16.11 0.59 6.73
C GLN A 202 -15.86 -0.85 7.19
N PRO A 203 -15.88 -1.88 6.33
CA PRO A 203 -15.69 -3.27 6.78
C PRO A 203 -14.27 -3.59 7.27
N ARG A 204 -13.28 -2.74 6.98
CA ARG A 204 -11.87 -2.97 7.31
C ARG A 204 -11.44 -2.25 8.58
N TYR A 205 -11.89 -1.01 8.75
CA TYR A 205 -11.34 -0.06 9.73
C TYR A 205 -12.40 0.63 10.59
N GLY A 206 -13.69 0.44 10.30
CA GLY A 206 -14.77 0.95 11.13
C GLY A 206 -14.70 0.38 12.55
N GLY A 207 -14.78 1.27 13.54
CA GLY A 207 -14.75 0.94 14.96
C GLY A 207 -13.43 0.31 15.43
N ARG A 208 -12.30 0.61 14.77
CA ARG A 208 -10.99 0.00 15.06
C ARG A 208 -9.88 1.05 15.13
N GLU A 209 -8.83 0.75 15.89
CA GLU A 209 -7.53 1.41 15.74
C GLU A 209 -6.82 0.81 14.52
N MET A 210 -6.57 1.63 13.51
CA MET A 210 -6.15 1.16 12.19
C MET A 210 -4.63 1.04 12.02
N VAL A 211 -3.84 1.68 12.87
CA VAL A 211 -2.39 1.87 12.61
C VAL A 211 -1.67 0.55 12.35
N PHE A 212 -1.92 -0.46 13.19
CA PHE A 212 -1.32 -1.79 13.02
C PHE A 212 -1.79 -2.50 11.73
N ALA A 213 -3.08 -2.43 11.41
CA ALA A 213 -3.63 -3.04 10.21
C ALA A 213 -3.07 -2.37 8.94
N MET A 214 -2.99 -1.04 8.92
CA MET A 214 -2.42 -0.28 7.81
C MET A 214 -0.92 -0.51 7.67
N ALA A 215 -0.16 -0.63 8.76
CA ALA A 215 1.27 -0.94 8.70
C ALA A 215 1.54 -2.27 7.98
N LYS A 216 0.69 -3.28 8.17
CA LYS A 216 0.75 -4.54 7.42
C LYS A 216 0.40 -4.39 5.95
N VAL A 217 -0.57 -3.54 5.61
CA VAL A 217 -0.95 -3.34 4.20
C VAL A 217 0.11 -2.55 3.44
N LEU A 218 0.62 -1.48 4.05
CA LEU A 218 1.59 -0.59 3.43
C LEU A 218 2.97 -1.23 3.36
N TYR A 219 3.43 -1.88 4.44
CA TYR A 219 4.80 -2.38 4.62
C TYR A 219 5.86 -1.31 4.33
N GLU A 220 6.51 -0.81 5.39
CA GLU A 220 7.64 0.12 5.28
C GLU A 220 8.94 -0.59 5.66
N PRO A 221 9.86 -0.81 4.70
CA PRO A 221 11.12 -1.48 4.95
C PRO A 221 12.06 -0.85 5.99
N LEU A 222 11.87 0.42 6.36
CA LEU A 222 12.67 1.07 7.41
C LEU A 222 12.36 0.54 8.82
N TYR A 223 11.15 0.03 9.04
CA TYR A 223 10.73 -0.50 10.34
C TYR A 223 10.71 -2.03 10.33
N LYS A 224 10.86 -2.62 11.51
CA LYS A 224 10.58 -4.05 11.68
C LYS A 224 9.10 -4.28 11.39
N LEU A 225 8.78 -5.38 10.71
CA LEU A 225 7.39 -5.78 10.47
C LEU A 225 6.72 -6.02 11.84
N PRO A 226 5.70 -5.24 12.22
CA PRO A 226 5.07 -5.43 13.52
C PRO A 226 4.23 -6.72 13.53
N LEU A 227 4.41 -7.54 14.55
CA LEU A 227 3.61 -8.75 14.79
C LEU A 227 2.38 -8.43 15.64
N ASN A 228 2.48 -7.39 16.45
CA ASN A 228 1.40 -6.83 17.25
C ASN A 228 1.54 -5.29 17.34
N ASP A 229 0.56 -4.63 17.95
CA ASP A 229 0.53 -3.16 18.10
C ASP A 229 1.69 -2.64 18.97
N GLU A 230 2.17 -3.42 19.95
CA GLU A 230 3.26 -3.02 20.86
C GLU A 230 4.63 -2.98 20.17
N ASP A 231 4.79 -3.68 19.04
CA ASP A 231 6.03 -3.68 18.26
C ASP A 231 6.25 -2.37 17.47
N MET A 232 5.22 -1.51 17.38
CA MET A 232 5.28 -0.29 16.58
C MET A 232 5.89 0.88 17.37
N SER A 233 6.97 1.44 16.85
CA SER A 233 7.54 2.70 17.34
C SER A 233 6.61 3.88 17.07
N ASP A 234 6.73 4.92 17.89
CA ASP A 234 5.95 6.16 17.71
C ASP A 234 6.15 6.78 16.33
N GLU A 235 7.38 6.72 15.80
CA GLU A 235 7.69 7.20 14.45
C GLU A 235 6.95 6.40 13.36
N HIS A 236 6.90 5.07 13.48
CA HIS A 236 6.16 4.23 12.54
C HIS A 236 4.66 4.53 12.60
N ARG A 237 4.10 4.70 13.81
CA ARG A 237 2.69 5.08 13.99
C ARG A 237 2.38 6.44 13.37
N ALA A 238 3.24 7.43 13.57
CA ALA A 238 3.11 8.76 12.98
C ALA A 238 3.20 8.72 11.45
N MET A 239 4.07 7.88 10.88
CA MET A 239 4.13 7.67 9.43
C MET A 239 2.82 7.08 8.89
N ILE A 240 2.22 6.10 9.59
CA ILE A 240 0.93 5.53 9.18
C ILE A 240 -0.19 6.57 9.24
N GLU A 241 -0.20 7.40 10.29
CA GLU A 241 -1.10 8.53 10.38
C GLU A 241 -0.92 9.52 9.23
N ASP A 242 0.31 9.90 8.89
CA ASP A 242 0.60 10.80 7.76
C ASP A 242 0.11 10.23 6.42
N ASN A 243 0.32 8.93 6.17
CA ASN A 243 -0.20 8.26 4.97
C ASN A 243 -1.73 8.25 4.95
N PHE A 244 -2.37 8.01 6.10
CA PHE A 244 -3.81 8.07 6.21
C PHE A 244 -4.34 9.50 5.99
N PHE A 245 -3.65 10.50 6.56
CA PHE A 245 -3.96 11.91 6.40
C PHE A 245 -3.97 12.30 4.93
N ASP A 246 -2.91 11.99 4.17
CA ASP A 246 -2.85 12.29 2.73
C ASP A 246 -3.94 11.58 1.93
N TRP A 247 -4.41 10.41 2.40
CA TRP A 247 -5.49 9.68 1.74
C TRP A 247 -6.86 10.32 1.94
N VAL A 248 -7.15 10.79 3.16
CA VAL A 248 -8.49 11.29 3.52
C VAL A 248 -8.63 12.80 3.50
N VAL A 249 -7.52 13.52 3.61
CA VAL A 249 -7.41 14.98 3.52
C VAL A 249 -6.70 15.30 2.21
N LYS A 250 -7.36 15.07 1.08
CA LYS A 250 -6.83 15.49 -0.22
C LYS A 250 -6.90 17.02 -0.35
N ASP A 251 -5.90 17.60 -1.00
CA ASP A 251 -5.81 19.05 -1.34
C ASP A 251 -6.94 19.56 -2.27
N THR A 252 -7.84 18.69 -2.71
CA THR A 252 -8.91 19.05 -3.63
C THR A 252 -10.24 19.12 -2.90
N VAL A 253 -10.75 20.36 -2.80
CA VAL A 253 -12.04 20.78 -2.21
C VAL A 253 -12.02 20.79 -0.68
N GLN A 254 -12.40 21.93 -0.10
CA GLN A 254 -12.35 22.36 1.30
C GLN A 254 -13.06 21.47 2.36
N THR A 255 -13.35 20.21 2.06
CA THR A 255 -14.16 19.32 2.89
C THR A 255 -13.40 18.06 3.25
N SER A 256 -12.80 18.06 4.44
CA SER A 256 -12.40 16.80 5.08
C SER A 256 -13.67 16.07 5.52
N TYR A 257 -13.91 14.88 4.98
CA TYR A 257 -15.01 14.00 5.43
C TYR A 257 -14.70 13.31 6.77
N TRP A 258 -13.54 13.58 7.35
CA TRP A 258 -13.09 13.01 8.61
C TRP A 258 -12.79 14.12 9.61
N LYS A 259 -13.47 14.07 10.75
CA LYS A 259 -13.34 15.05 11.82
C LYS A 259 -12.74 14.42 13.05
N PRO A 260 -11.65 14.96 13.62
CA PRO A 260 -11.17 14.53 14.92
C PRO A 260 -12.17 14.90 16.02
N ILE A 261 -12.57 13.93 16.84
CA ILE A 261 -13.57 14.14 17.91
C ILE A 261 -13.03 13.89 19.32
N GLY A 262 -11.91 13.19 19.44
CA GLY A 262 -11.28 12.92 20.73
C GLY A 262 -10.14 11.94 20.61
N ARG A 263 -9.76 11.33 21.73
CA ARG A 263 -8.68 10.35 21.81
C ARG A 263 -9.18 9.02 22.34
N LEU A 264 -8.49 7.94 21.98
CA LEU A 264 -8.68 6.66 22.66
C LEU A 264 -8.11 6.73 24.07
N LEU A 265 -8.90 6.28 25.04
CA LEU A 265 -8.47 6.04 26.41
C LEU A 265 -7.57 4.80 26.41
N CYS A 266 -6.26 5.00 26.27
CA CYS A 266 -5.27 3.93 26.31
C CYS A 266 -4.16 4.31 27.30
N SER A 267 -3.63 3.32 28.02
CA SER A 267 -2.51 3.50 28.96
C SER A 267 -1.23 4.07 28.31
N LYS A 268 -1.14 4.02 26.97
CA LYS A 268 -0.03 4.56 26.18
C LYS A 268 -0.20 6.03 25.75
N TYR A 269 -1.39 6.62 25.90
CA TYR A 269 -1.69 8.01 25.49
C TYR A 269 -2.27 8.82 26.66
N PRO A 270 -1.51 9.03 27.76
CA PRO A 270 -1.94 9.89 28.86
C PRO A 270 -2.10 11.36 28.47
#